data_AF-A0A954FWG8-F1
#
_entry.id   AF-A0A954FWG8-F1
#
_cell.length_a   1.000
_cell.length_b   1.000
_cell.length_c   1.000
_cell.angle_alpha   90.00
_cell.angle_beta   90.00
_cell.angle_gamma   90.00
#
_symmetry.space_group_name_H-M   'P 1'
#
loop_
_entity.id
_entity.type
_entity.pdbx_description
1 polymer ?
#
loop_
_entity_poly.entity_id
_entity_poly.type
_entity_poly.pdbx_seq_one_letter_code
_entity_poly.pdbx_strand_id
1 'polypeptide(L)'
;NGTYALRVGEWKLHRYDKQTARNVVVEQQLADTKVPQYQLFNLANDPAEKTDVAAQNPAVTQRLKQQLTRIIKQGSSRPGAELKRQD
;
A
#
# COMPACT_ATOMS: atom_id res chain seq x y z
N ASN A 1 -11.15 8.37 4.01
CA ASN A 1 -9.93 7.53 3.98
C ASN A 1 -10.04 6.53 2.85
N GLY A 2 -9.26 6.76 1.79
CA GLY A 2 -9.12 5.85 0.66
C GLY A 2 -7.95 4.89 0.84
N THR A 3 -7.83 3.92 -0.07
CA THR A 3 -6.67 3.03 -0.18
C THR A 3 -5.70 3.63 -1.19
N TYR A 4 -4.41 3.60 -0.92
CA TYR A 4 -3.38 3.97 -1.89
C TYR A 4 -2.69 2.72 -2.45
N ALA A 5 -2.24 2.79 -3.70
CA ALA A 5 -1.38 1.78 -4.28
C ALA A 5 -0.25 2.44 -5.08
N LEU A 6 0.94 1.84 -5.05
CA LEU A 6 2.09 2.24 -5.85
C LEU A 6 2.57 1.04 -6.65
N ARG A 7 2.61 1.17 -7.98
CA ARG A 7 3.23 0.17 -8.88
C ARG A 7 4.56 0.71 -9.41
N VAL A 8 5.62 -0.08 -9.27
CA VAL A 8 6.96 0.22 -9.79
C VAL A 8 7.51 -1.03 -10.47
N GLY A 9 7.53 -1.02 -11.80
CA GLY A 9 7.87 -2.20 -12.59
C GLY A 9 6.93 -3.37 -12.29
N GLU A 10 7.51 -4.49 -11.87
CA GLU A 10 6.81 -5.73 -11.51
C GLU A 10 6.23 -5.69 -10.09
N TRP A 11 6.59 -4.71 -9.27
CA TRP A 11 6.16 -4.66 -7.88
C TRP A 11 4.97 -3.74 -7.69
N LYS A 12 4.02 -4.16 -6.85
CA LYS A 12 2.91 -3.33 -6.42
C LYS A 12 2.76 -3.34 -4.91
N LEU A 13 2.73 -2.16 -4.31
CA LEU A 13 2.49 -1.96 -2.87
C LEU A 13 1.09 -1.41 -2.66
N HIS A 14 0.26 -2.09 -1.89
CA HIS A 14 -0.99 -1.56 -1.38
C HIS A 14 -0.78 -0.94 0.00
N ARG A 15 -1.47 0.17 0.28
CA ARG A 15 -1.55 0.82 1.59
C ARG A 15 -3.02 1.00 1.95
N TYR A 16 -3.47 0.29 2.97
CA TYR A 16 -4.82 0.39 3.50
C TYR A 16 -4.82 1.31 4.73
N ASP A 17 -5.26 2.56 4.55
CA ASP A 17 -5.36 3.53 5.66
C ASP A 17 -6.59 3.27 6.55
N LYS A 18 -7.51 2.41 6.11
CA LYS A 18 -8.56 1.87 6.98
C LYS A 18 -8.01 0.65 7.72
N GLN A 19 -7.55 0.86 8.95
CA GLN A 19 -7.27 -0.21 9.93
C GLN A 19 -8.56 -0.88 10.45
N THR A 20 -9.61 -0.97 9.66
CA THR A 20 -10.91 -1.52 10.07
C THR A 20 -11.37 -2.59 9.09
N ALA A 21 -10.86 -3.80 9.26
CA ALA A 21 -11.68 -4.97 9.02
C ALA A 21 -12.76 -4.95 10.11
N ARG A 22 -14.03 -4.74 9.73
CA ARG A 22 -15.14 -4.86 10.66
C ARG A 22 -15.27 -6.34 10.99
N ASN A 23 -14.54 -6.82 12.00
CA ASN A 23 -14.72 -8.16 12.53
C ASN A 23 -16.09 -8.23 13.18
N VAL A 24 -17.10 -8.64 12.41
CA VAL A 24 -18.42 -9.01 12.93
C VAL A 24 -18.44 -10.54 13.00
N VAL A 25 -17.62 -11.09 13.88
CA VAL A 25 -17.86 -12.42 14.44
C VAL A 25 -17.88 -12.23 15.94
N VAL A 26 -19.11 -12.07 16.42
CA VAL A 26 -19.45 -12.14 17.84
C VAL A 26 -19.08 -13.55 18.30
N GLU A 27 -18.48 -13.69 19.48
CA GLU A 27 -18.16 -14.98 20.13
C GLU A 27 -16.89 -15.72 19.63
N GLN A 28 -15.73 -15.06 19.64
CA GLN A 28 -14.46 -15.73 19.99
C GLN A 28 -13.42 -14.66 20.28
N GLN A 29 -12.75 -14.81 21.42
CA GLN A 29 -11.73 -13.93 21.98
C GLN A 29 -10.88 -13.27 20.87
N LEU A 30 -11.11 -11.97 20.69
CA LEU A 30 -10.60 -11.15 19.60
C LEU A 30 -9.07 -11.07 19.70
N ALA A 31 -8.36 -12.03 19.14
CA ALA A 31 -6.93 -11.88 18.90
C ALA A 31 -6.80 -10.66 17.97
N ASP A 32 -6.15 -9.59 18.46
CA ASP A 32 -5.77 -8.37 17.74
C ASP A 32 -5.04 -8.73 16.44
N THR A 33 -5.79 -9.12 15.42
CA THR A 33 -5.23 -9.44 14.11
C THR A 33 -5.03 -8.10 13.45
N LYS A 34 -3.90 -7.46 13.79
CA LYS A 34 -3.46 -6.23 13.13
C LYS A 34 -3.34 -6.52 11.65
N VAL A 35 -4.36 -6.13 10.88
CA VAL A 35 -4.31 -6.20 9.43
C VAL A 35 -3.10 -5.38 8.98
N PRO A 36 -2.15 -5.97 8.22
CA PRO A 36 -0.98 -5.25 7.77
C PRO A 36 -1.42 -4.02 6.99
N GLN A 37 -0.96 -2.84 7.42
CA GLN A 37 -1.26 -1.58 6.73
C GLN A 37 -0.73 -1.60 5.28
N TYR A 38 0.27 -2.45 5.01
CA TYR A 38 0.93 -2.58 3.73
C TYR A 38 0.95 -4.04 3.27
N GLN A 39 0.70 -4.26 1.98
CA GLN A 39 0.87 -5.55 1.31
C GLN A 39 1.70 -5.35 0.04
N LEU A 40 2.59 -6.28 -0.27
CA LEU A 40 3.45 -6.22 -1.45
C LEU A 40 3.17 -7.42 -2.35
N PHE A 41 2.97 -7.15 -3.63
CA PHE A 41 2.72 -8.17 -4.66
C PHE A 41 3.79 -8.09 -5.74
N ASN A 42 4.22 -9.25 -6.24
CA ASN A 42 5.05 -9.37 -7.43
C ASN A 42 4.17 -9.74 -8.63
N LEU A 43 3.84 -8.76 -9.47
CA LEU A 43 2.95 -8.92 -10.62
C LEU A 43 3.55 -9.75 -11.76
N ALA A 44 4.86 -9.99 -11.78
CA ALA A 44 5.48 -10.87 -12.77
C ALA A 44 5.04 -12.33 -12.56
N ASN A 45 5.01 -12.74 -11.29
CA ASN A 45 4.67 -14.10 -10.89
C ASN A 45 3.21 -14.23 -10.44
N ASP A 46 2.61 -13.14 -9.97
CA ASP A 46 1.27 -13.10 -9.41
C ASP A 46 0.50 -11.86 -9.91
N PRO A 47 0.11 -11.83 -11.20
CA PRO A 47 -0.66 -10.73 -11.78
C PRO A 47 -2.06 -10.58 -11.16
N ALA A 48 -2.54 -11.61 -10.45
CA ALA A 48 -3.83 -11.61 -9.77
C ALA A 48 -3.76 -11.11 -8.31
N GLU A 49 -2.58 -10.71 -7.82
CA GLU A 49 -2.38 -10.10 -6.49
C GLU A 49 -2.90 -10.99 -5.34
N LYS A 50 -2.69 -12.30 -5.45
CA LYS A 50 -3.16 -13.30 -4.48
C LYS A 50 -2.21 -13.49 -3.29
N THR A 51 -0.92 -13.26 -3.48
CA THR A 51 0.12 -13.61 -2.51
C THR A 51 0.86 -12.36 -2.02
N ASP A 52 0.69 -12.04 -0.74
CA ASP A 52 1.49 -11.00 -0.08
C ASP A 52 2.91 -11.52 0.20
N VAL A 53 3.89 -10.89 -0.43
CA VAL A 53 5.31 -11.22 -0.31
C VAL A 53 6.09 -10.14 0.46
N ALA A 54 5.41 -9.25 1.19
CA ALA A 54 6.05 -8.16 1.93
C ALA A 54 7.06 -8.65 2.97
N ALA A 55 6.70 -9.70 3.73
CA ALA A 55 7.57 -10.31 4.73
C ALA A 55 8.81 -10.97 4.12
N GLN A 56 8.68 -11.50 2.90
CA GLN A 56 9.77 -12.16 2.17
C GLN A 56 10.69 -11.15 1.48
N ASN A 57 10.18 -9.95 1.17
CA ASN A 57 10.90 -8.90 0.45
C ASN A 57 10.90 -7.57 1.25
N PRO A 58 11.50 -7.53 2.45
CA PRO A 58 11.47 -6.34 3.31
C PRO A 58 12.16 -5.14 2.67
N ALA A 59 13.25 -5.36 1.92
CA ALA A 59 13.98 -4.29 1.22
C ALA A 59 13.11 -3.61 0.15
N VAL A 60 12.40 -4.39 -0.67
CA VAL A 60 11.48 -3.87 -1.70
C VAL A 60 10.31 -3.15 -1.03
N THR A 61 9.72 -3.77 0.00
CA THR A 61 8.62 -3.18 0.78
C THR A 61 9.02 -1.81 1.35
N GLN A 62 10.19 -1.71 1.99
CA GLN A 62 10.69 -0.46 2.57
C GLN A 62 10.89 0.63 1.49
N ARG A 63 11.50 0.28 0.36
CA ARG A 63 11.73 1.19 -0.76
C ARG A 63 10.42 1.76 -1.29
N LEU A 64 9.44 0.91 -1.56
CA LEU A 64 8.14 1.35 -2.10
C LEU A 64 7.34 2.15 -1.06
N LYS A 65 7.43 1.80 0.24
CA LYS A 65 6.81 2.59 1.33
C LYS A 65 7.36 4.02 1.38
N GLN A 66 8.67 4.18 1.26
CA GLN A 66 9.31 5.49 1.25
C GLN A 66 8.89 6.32 0.02
N GLN A 67 8.84 5.69 -1.16
CA GLN A 67 8.38 6.35 -2.38
C GLN A 67 6.91 6.79 -2.28
N LEU A 68 6.03 5.89 -1.85
CA LEU A 68 4.61 6.19 -1.66
C LEU A 68 4.41 7.32 -0.64
N THR A 69 5.16 7.30 0.47
CA THR A 69 5.11 8.37 1.47
C THR A 69 5.53 9.71 0.88
N ARG A 70 6.57 9.73 0.05
CA ARG A 70 7.03 10.95 -0.63
C ARG A 70 5.97 11.49 -1.59
N ILE A 71 5.37 10.62 -2.41
CA ILE A 71 4.30 10.98 -3.34
C ILE A 71 3.09 11.58 -2.61
N ILE A 72 2.66 10.93 -1.51
CA ILE A 72 1.53 11.42 -0.70
C ILE A 72 1.87 12.79 -0.08
N LYS A 73 3.09 12.97 0.45
CA LYS A 73 3.54 14.27 1.00
C LYS A 73 3.62 15.36 -0.06
N GLN A 74 4.03 15.03 -1.29
CA GLN A 74 4.12 15.95 -2.42
C GLN A 74 2.75 16.27 -3.04
N GLY A 75 1.69 15.52 -2.68
CA GLY A 75 0.34 15.72 -3.21
C GLY A 75 0.15 15.33 -4.68
N SER A 76 1.21 14.88 -5.37
CA SER A 76 1.16 14.43 -6.77
C SER A 76 2.20 13.36 -7.05
N SER A 77 1.85 12.40 -7.89
CA SER A 77 2.75 11.38 -8.44
C SER A 77 3.40 11.79 -9.77
N ARG A 78 3.03 12.94 -10.34
CA ARG A 78 3.55 13.45 -11.62
C ARG A 78 4.59 14.55 -11.39
N PRO A 79 5.79 14.46 -12.00
CA PRO A 79 6.70 15.61 -12.08
C PRO A 79 6.07 16.64 -13.03
N GLY A 80 5.34 17.61 -12.47
CA GLY A 80 4.64 18.64 -13.25
C GLY A 80 3.40 19.25 -12.61
N ALA A 81 2.89 18.70 -11.50
CA ALA A 81 1.75 19.30 -10.80
C ALA A 81 2.08 20.65 -10.12
N GLU A 82 3.36 21.02 -10.03
CA GLU A 82 3.81 22.31 -9.49
C GLU A 82 3.65 23.48 -10.50
N LEU A 83 3.46 23.19 -11.79
CA LEU A 83 3.48 24.19 -12.88
C LEU A 83 2.11 24.78 -13.27
N LYS A 84 1.01 24.51 -12.53
CA LYS A 84 -0.33 25.04 -12.87
C LYS A 84 -1.16 25.54 -11.67
N ARG A 85 -0.52 26.21 -10.70
CA ARG A 85 -1.24 26.88 -9.59
C ARG A 85 -0.94 28.38 -9.50
N GLN A 86 -0.73 29.02 -10.64
CA GLN A 86 -0.78 30.47 -10.83
C GLN A 86 -1.56 30.73 -12.11
N ASP A 87 -2.88 30.82 -12.01
CA ASP A 87 -3.73 31.66 -12.87
C ASP A 87 -4.86 32.18 -11.98
#